data_AF-A0A9D4JL90-F1
#
_entry.id   AF-A0A9D4JL90-F1
#
_cell.length_a   1.000
_cell.length_b   1.000
_cell.length_c   1.000
_cell.angle_alpha   90.00
_cell.angle_beta   90.00
_cell.angle_gamma   90.00
#
_symmetry.space_group_name_H-M   'P 1'
#
loop_
_entity.id
_entity.type
_entity.pdbx_description
1 polymer ?
#
loop_
_entity_poly.entity_id
_entity_poly.type
_entity_poly.pdbx_seq_one_letter_code
_entity_poly.pdbx_strand_id
1 'polypeptide(L)'
;MCQTVLETQIALARASVTPAGDIPVCSCYPGYMGNECEYRCVNGTATKSHECVCDPCFTGGACDEVCTGQGSCVNDTCVCSPRFWGELSVGVFIEILG
;
A
#
# COMPACT_ATOMS: atom_id res chain seq x y z
N MET A 1 -16.43 -7.04 -6.33
CA MET A 1 -17.15 -5.79 -6.68
C MET A 1 -18.02 -5.46 -5.50
N CYS A 2 -17.97 -4.22 -5.00
CA CYS A 2 -18.71 -3.74 -3.83
C CYS A 2 -20.24 -3.64 -4.07
N GLN A 3 -20.80 -4.54 -4.89
CA GLN A 3 -22.21 -4.67 -5.20
C GLN A 3 -22.92 -5.69 -4.29
N THR A 4 -22.18 -6.47 -3.49
CA THR A 4 -22.74 -7.45 -2.55
C THR A 4 -23.10 -6.86 -1.19
N VAL A 5 -22.72 -5.61 -0.89
CA VAL A 5 -22.96 -4.97 0.42
C VAL A 5 -24.41 -4.53 0.65
N LEU A 6 -25.32 -4.70 -0.31
CA LEU A 6 -26.75 -4.37 -0.12
C LEU A 6 -27.58 -5.52 0.47
N GLU A 7 -27.06 -6.76 0.55
CA GLU A 7 -27.92 -7.89 0.96
C GLU A 7 -27.48 -8.66 2.22
N THR A 8 -26.33 -8.35 2.83
CA THR A 8 -25.88 -9.05 4.04
C THR A 8 -25.49 -8.09 5.15
N GLN A 9 -26.43 -7.91 6.08
CA GLN A 9 -26.25 -7.37 7.43
C GLN A 9 -25.00 -7.95 8.14
N ILE A 10 -23.80 -7.36 8.02
CA ILE A 10 -22.63 -7.80 8.81
C ILE A 10 -21.75 -6.60 9.21
N ALA A 11 -21.51 -6.50 10.51
CA ALA A 11 -20.69 -5.53 11.25
C ALA A 11 -19.17 -5.52 10.92
N LEU A 12 -18.75 -5.80 9.68
CA LEU A 12 -17.34 -5.98 9.31
C LEU A 12 -16.89 -5.23 8.04
N ALA A 13 -17.80 -4.61 7.27
CA ALA A 13 -17.39 -3.82 6.11
C ALA A 13 -16.68 -2.53 6.57
N ARG A 14 -15.37 -2.46 6.36
CA ARG A 14 -14.54 -1.27 6.66
C ARG A 14 -14.66 -0.21 5.56
N ALA A 15 -15.88 0.01 5.09
CA ALA A 15 -16.21 0.86 3.96
C ALA A 15 -17.57 1.54 4.17
N SER A 16 -17.71 2.74 3.62
CA SER A 16 -18.97 3.45 3.45
C SER A 16 -19.35 3.47 1.99
N VAL A 17 -20.61 3.17 1.67
CA VAL A 17 -21.18 3.34 0.34
C VAL A 17 -21.68 4.78 0.22
N THR A 18 -21.11 5.55 -0.69
CA THR A 18 -21.63 6.88 -1.02
C THR A 18 -22.52 6.76 -2.25
N PRO A 19 -23.82 7.11 -2.15
CA PRO A 19 -24.69 7.18 -3.32
C PRO A 19 -24.33 8.41 -4.15
N ALA A 20 -23.40 8.25 -5.09
CA ALA A 20 -23.01 9.26 -6.06
C ALA A 20 -23.69 8.94 -7.42
N GLY A 21 -24.99 9.19 -7.52
CA GLY A 21 -25.79 8.91 -8.74
C GLY A 21 -26.21 7.44 -8.89
N ASP A 22 -26.42 6.99 -10.14
CA ASP A 22 -26.89 5.63 -10.47
C ASP A 22 -25.85 4.51 -10.23
N ILE A 23 -24.61 4.85 -9.90
CA ILE A 23 -23.51 3.90 -9.66
C ILE A 23 -23.01 4.06 -8.22
N PRO A 24 -23.16 3.05 -7.35
CA PRO A 24 -22.65 3.12 -5.98
C PRO A 24 -21.11 3.13 -5.98
N VAL A 25 -20.52 4.15 -5.36
CA VAL A 25 -19.08 4.22 -5.14
C VAL A 25 -18.79 3.79 -3.71
N CYS A 26 -17.84 2.87 -3.53
CA CYS A 26 -17.39 2.43 -2.22
C CYS A 26 -16.15 3.19 -1.80
N SER A 27 -16.22 3.80 -0.63
CA SER A 27 -15.10 4.49 0.00
C SER A 27 -14.66 3.69 1.23
N CYS A 28 -13.41 3.23 1.25
CA CYS A 28 -12.86 2.59 2.45
C CYS A 28 -12.76 3.59 3.61
N TYR A 29 -12.88 3.09 4.84
CA TYR A 29 -12.55 3.88 6.02
C TYR A 29 -11.07 4.28 6.00
N PRO A 30 -10.70 5.40 6.65
CA PRO A 30 -9.30 5.83 6.72
C PRO A 30 -8.38 4.70 7.17
N GLY A 31 -7.31 4.48 6.41
CA GLY A 31 -6.32 3.42 6.67
C GLY A 31 -6.71 2.02 6.15
N TYR A 32 -7.80 1.88 5.40
CA TYR A 32 -8.19 0.63 4.75
C TYR A 32 -8.17 0.73 3.22
N MET A 33 -7.89 -0.39 2.57
CA MET A 33 -7.72 -0.52 1.13
C MET A 33 -7.96 -1.96 0.67
N GLY A 34 -7.84 -2.23 -0.62
CA GLY A 34 -8.32 -3.46 -1.24
C GLY A 34 -9.74 -3.33 -1.80
N ASN A 35 -10.14 -4.31 -2.61
CA ASN A 35 -11.41 -4.31 -3.32
C ASN A 35 -12.63 -4.37 -2.39
N GLU A 36 -12.43 -4.93 -1.20
CA GLU A 36 -13.43 -5.09 -0.15
C GLU A 36 -13.04 -4.33 1.12
N CYS A 37 -12.04 -3.44 1.05
CA CYS A 37 -11.46 -2.74 2.19
C CYS A 37 -10.96 -3.71 3.28
N GLU A 38 -10.50 -4.89 2.85
CA GLU A 38 -10.06 -6.01 3.67
C GLU A 38 -8.65 -5.80 4.24
N TYR A 39 -7.81 -5.02 3.54
CA TYR A 39 -6.43 -4.77 3.91
C TYR A 39 -6.28 -3.45 4.68
N ARG A 40 -5.42 -3.46 5.70
CA ARG A 40 -5.04 -2.26 6.45
C ARG A 40 -3.76 -1.68 5.85
N CYS A 41 -3.77 -0.39 5.57
CA CYS A 41 -2.59 0.40 5.26
C CYS A 41 -1.91 0.76 6.59
N VAL A 42 -0.81 0.08 6.94
CA VAL A 42 -0.22 0.17 8.29
C VAL A 42 0.70 1.37 8.41
N ASN A 43 1.71 1.46 7.53
CA ASN A 43 2.69 2.54 7.50
C ASN A 43 2.66 3.25 6.14
N GLY A 44 1.59 4.02 5.94
CA GLY A 44 1.37 4.77 4.72
C GLY A 44 0.00 5.44 4.70
N THR A 45 -0.35 5.96 3.53
CA THR A 45 -1.62 6.63 3.28
C THR A 45 -2.46 5.85 2.27
N ALA A 46 -3.65 5.42 2.69
CA ALA A 46 -4.61 4.77 1.80
C ALA A 46 -5.23 5.80 0.83
N THR A 47 -5.24 5.50 -0.46
CA THR A 47 -5.79 6.34 -1.52
C THR A 47 -7.24 5.96 -1.82
N LYS A 48 -7.94 6.85 -2.55
CA LYS A 48 -9.30 6.57 -3.04
C LYS A 48 -9.36 5.45 -4.08
N SER A 49 -8.22 5.06 -4.64
CA SER A 49 -8.10 3.97 -5.62
C SER A 49 -7.92 2.60 -4.97
N HIS A 50 -8.11 2.49 -3.64
CA HIS A 50 -7.90 1.26 -2.88
C HIS A 50 -6.45 0.78 -2.87
N GLU A 51 -5.50 1.71 -2.96
CA GLU A 51 -4.06 1.45 -2.89
C GLU A 51 -3.47 2.09 -1.62
N CYS A 52 -2.38 1.55 -1.09
CA CYS A 52 -1.66 2.12 0.04
C CYS A 52 -0.34 2.73 -0.46
N VAL A 53 -0.18 4.03 -0.29
CA VAL A 53 1.07 4.73 -0.59
C VAL A 53 1.94 4.64 0.65
N CYS A 54 3.01 3.84 0.58
CA CYS A 54 3.88 3.58 1.72
C CYS A 54 4.69 4.80 2.14
N ASP A 55 4.90 4.91 3.45
CA ASP A 55 5.90 5.81 4.02
C ASP A 55 7.32 5.34 3.65
N PRO A 56 8.35 6.22 3.77
CA PRO A 56 9.72 5.84 3.48
C PRO A 56 10.14 4.58 4.22
N CYS A 57 10.90 3.74 3.55
CA CYS A 57 11.32 2.41 4.00
C CYS A 57 10.25 1.32 4.10
N PHE A 58 8.97 1.62 3.91
CA PHE A 58 7.91 0.62 3.95
C PHE A 58 7.54 0.15 2.54
N THR A 59 7.26 -1.14 2.41
CA THR A 59 6.96 -1.83 1.16
C THR A 59 5.87 -2.88 1.38
N GLY A 60 5.45 -3.53 0.29
CA GLY A 60 4.35 -4.49 0.31
C GLY A 60 3.01 -3.82 0.05
N GLY A 61 1.98 -4.62 -0.23
CA GLY A 61 0.64 -4.09 -0.54
C GLY A 61 0.09 -3.25 0.62
N ALA A 62 0.34 -3.67 1.87
CA ALA A 62 -0.12 -3.04 3.11
C ALA A 62 0.89 -2.11 3.79
N CYS A 63 2.06 -1.90 3.16
CA CYS A 63 3.18 -1.16 3.74
C CYS A 63 3.59 -1.72 5.12
N ASP A 64 3.52 -3.05 5.25
CA ASP A 64 3.80 -3.81 6.47
C ASP A 64 5.22 -4.41 6.46
N GLU A 65 5.92 -4.30 5.33
CA GLU A 65 7.30 -4.77 5.19
C GLU A 65 8.29 -3.61 5.30
N VAL A 66 9.29 -3.72 6.18
CA VAL A 66 10.39 -2.75 6.26
C VAL A 66 11.49 -3.17 5.30
N CYS A 67 11.84 -2.33 4.33
CA CYS A 67 12.92 -2.56 3.39
C CYS A 67 12.87 -3.95 2.73
N THR A 68 11.67 -4.38 2.32
CA THR A 68 11.42 -5.71 1.73
C THR A 68 11.91 -6.87 2.62
N GLY A 69 11.96 -6.65 3.94
CA GLY A 69 12.48 -7.60 4.92
C GLY A 69 14.00 -7.80 4.90
N GLN A 70 14.76 -7.05 4.09
CA GLN A 70 16.19 -7.26 3.84
C GLN A 70 17.07 -6.04 4.17
N GLY A 71 16.60 -5.18 5.06
CA GLY A 71 17.34 -4.00 5.48
C GLY A 71 16.82 -3.41 6.78
N SER A 72 17.35 -2.25 7.12
CA SER A 72 16.89 -1.44 8.24
C SER A 72 16.65 -0.02 7.75
N CYS A 73 15.57 0.59 8.23
CA CYS A 73 15.29 1.99 7.93
C CYS A 73 16.19 2.89 8.78
N VAL A 74 16.97 3.75 8.13
CA VAL A 74 17.84 4.74 8.79
C VAL A 74 17.64 6.07 8.08
N ASN A 75 17.12 7.08 8.79
CA ASN A 75 16.81 8.41 8.22
C ASN A 75 16.01 8.33 6.91
N ASP A 76 14.85 7.66 6.93
CA ASP A 76 13.96 7.49 5.78
C ASP A 76 14.58 6.76 4.57
N THR A 77 15.75 6.14 4.77
CA THR A 77 16.48 5.40 3.74
C THR A 77 16.62 3.93 4.15
N CYS A 78 16.33 3.03 3.22
CA CYS A 78 16.59 1.61 3.43
C CYS A 78 18.07 1.29 3.31
N VAL A 79 18.67 0.88 4.43
CA VAL A 79 20.03 0.35 4.48
C VAL A 79 19.96 -1.18 4.40
N CYS A 80 20.33 -1.73 3.24
CA CYS A 80 20.35 -3.18 3.02
C CYS A 80 21.45 -3.83 3.87
N SER A 81 21.15 -4.99 4.47
CA SER A 81 22.16 -5.75 5.21
C SER A 81 23.25 -6.27 4.26
N PRO A 82 24.54 -6.23 4.64
CA PRO A 82 25.67 -6.60 3.76
C PRO A 82 25.76 -8.10 3.38
N ARG A 83 24.70 -8.89 3.57
CA ARG A 83 24.66 -10.32 3.24
C ARG A 83 23.87 -10.69 1.99
N PHE A 84 23.27 -9.72 1.30
CA PHE A 84 22.62 -9.93 0.01
C PHE A 84 22.99 -8.82 -0.97
N TRP A 85 24.29 -8.74 -1.29
CA TRP A 85 24.74 -8.19 -2.56
C TRP A 85 25.02 -9.39 -3.47
N GLY A 86 23.96 -10.03 -3.94
CA GLY A 86 24.03 -10.64 -5.27
C GLY A 86 24.26 -9.48 -6.25
N GLU A 87 25.22 -9.64 -7.13
CA GLU A 87 25.58 -8.68 -8.19
C GLU A 87 24.36 -7.93 -8.78
N LEU A 88 24.58 -6.62 -9.02
CA LEU A 88 23.73 -5.64 -9.73
C LEU A 88 22.56 -5.08 -8.90
N SER A 89 22.72 -3.94 -8.23
CA SER A 89 22.69 -2.65 -8.94
C SER A 89 23.16 -1.54 -8.00
N VAL A 90 24.39 -1.08 -8.21
CA VAL A 90 24.80 0.24 -7.72
C VAL A 90 23.99 1.25 -8.54
N GLY A 91 23.01 1.90 -7.91
CA GLY A 91 22.39 3.10 -8.43
C GLY A 91 23.42 4.22 -8.44
N VAL A 92 24.34 4.19 -9.42
CA VAL A 92 24.98 5.41 -9.89
C VAL A 92 24.24 5.81 -11.16
N PHE A 93 23.49 6.90 -11.08
CA PHE A 93 23.25 7.75 -12.24
C PHE A 93 24.63 8.28 -12.69
N ILE A 94 25.40 7.49 -13.43
CA ILE A 94 26.44 8.05 -14.31
C ILE A 94 25.74 8.32 -15.63
N GLU A 95 25.77 9.58 -16.01
CA GLU A 95 25.17 10.18 -17.18
C GLU A 95 25.43 9.35 -18.46
N ILE A 96 24.37 9.14 -19.24
CA ILE A 96 24.48 8.63 -20.62
C ILE A 96 25.25 9.69 -21.42
N LEU A 97 26.53 9.46 -21.68
CA LEU A 97 27.23 10.00 -22.84
C LEU A 97 28.16 8.93 -23.42
N GLY A 98 27.87 8.56 -24.67
CA GLY A 98 28.63 7.62 -25.48
C GLY A 98 27.82 7.24 -26.71
#